data_AF-A0A914WLB7-F1
#
_entry.id   AF-A0A914WLB7-F1
#
_cell.length_a   1.000
_cell.length_b   1.000
_cell.length_c   1.000
_cell.angle_alpha   90.00
_cell.angle_beta   90.00
_cell.angle_gamma   90.00
#
_symmetry.space_group_name_H-M   'P 1'
#
loop_
_entity.id
_entity.type
_entity.pdbx_description
1 polymer ?
#
loop_
_entity_poly.entity_id
_entity_poly.type
_entity_poly.pdbx_seq_one_letter_code
_entity_poly.pdbx_strand_id
1 'polypeptide(L)' 'MAVVREILQRDDLIPQVFLKEGYLLKQGRSFQRWRRRYFRLKGRKLYYAQDHLALIFNEIDLIDFSVAERHSKSAHAFQ' A
#
# COMPACT_ATOMS: atom_id res chain seq x y z
N MET A 1 -30.17 -18.33 -16.39
CA MET A 1 -28.91 -18.87 -15.80
C MET A 1 -27.70 -18.01 -16.20
N ALA A 2 -27.74 -16.69 -15.98
CA ALA A 2 -26.69 -15.77 -16.47
C ALA A 2 -26.13 -14.83 -15.38
N VAL A 3 -26.51 -14.99 -14.11
CA VAL A 3 -26.19 -14.02 -13.03
C VAL A 3 -24.96 -14.41 -12.20
N VAL A 4 -24.54 -15.68 -12.22
CA VAL A 4 -23.38 -16.15 -11.42
C VAL A 4 -22.03 -15.87 -12.11
N ARG A 5 -22.03 -15.61 -13.42
CA ARG A 5 -20.79 -15.48 -14.22
C ARG A 5 -20.15 -14.09 -14.19
N GLU A 6 -20.82 -13.10 -13.60
CA GLU A 6 -20.36 -11.70 -13.58
C GLU A 6 -19.69 -11.27 -12.26
N ILE A 7 -19.70 -12.14 -11.23
CA ILE A 7 -19.27 -11.77 -9.86
C ILE A 7 -17.77 -12.00 -9.59
N LEU A 8 -17.05 -12.68 -10.48
CA LEU A 8 -15.60 -12.87 -10.31
C LEU A 8 -14.90 -12.19 -11.48
N GLN A 9 -14.45 -10.96 -11.26
CA GLN A 9 -13.52 -10.33 -12.19
C GLN A 9 -12.31 -11.26 -12.31
N ARG A 10 -11.78 -11.46 -13.52
CA ARG A 10 -10.64 -12.38 -13.76
C ARG A 10 -9.44 -12.10 -12.83
N ASP A 11 -9.35 -10.90 -12.28
CA ASP A 11 -8.35 -10.46 -11.31
C ASP A 11 -8.51 -11.08 -9.90
N ASP A 12 -9.65 -11.69 -9.58
CA ASP A 12 -9.91 -12.34 -8.29
C ASP A 12 -9.36 -13.76 -8.21
N LEU A 13 -9.07 -14.37 -9.37
CA LEU A 13 -8.56 -15.75 -9.48
C LEU A 13 -7.02 -15.81 -9.63
N ILE A 14 -6.39 -14.70 -9.96
CA ILE A 14 -4.93 -14.59 -9.97
C ILE A 14 -4.51 -14.34 -8.52
N PRO A 15 -3.61 -15.14 -7.92
CA PRO A 15 -3.04 -14.81 -6.61
C PRO A 15 -2.58 -13.36 -6.70
N GLN A 16 -3.16 -12.47 -5.91
CA GLN A 16 -2.88 -11.05 -6.05
C GLN A 16 -1.46 -10.79 -5.54
N VAL A 17 -0.48 -11.00 -6.41
CA VAL A 17 0.93 -11.00 -6.06
C VAL A 17 1.32 -9.57 -5.73
N PHE A 18 1.55 -9.32 -4.44
CA PHE A 18 2.20 -8.10 -4.01
C PHE A 18 3.65 -8.14 -4.47
N LEU A 19 4.09 -7.09 -5.18
CA LEU A 19 5.46 -6.96 -5.66
C LEU A 19 6.46 -6.86 -4.50
N LYS A 20 6.03 -6.23 -3.41
CA LYS A 20 6.79 -6.10 -2.17
C LYS A 20 5.86 -5.80 -1.01
N GLU A 21 6.24 -6.25 0.17
CA GLU A 21 5.56 -5.92 1.41
C GLU A 21 6.54 -5.79 2.58
N GLY A 22 6.13 -5.09 3.63
CA GLY A 22 6.96 -4.89 4.82
C GLY A 22 6.55 -3.70 5.65
N TYR A 23 7.22 -3.54 6.79
CA TYR A 23 6.98 -2.41 7.68
C TYR A 23 7.78 -1.18 7.26
N LEU A 24 7.11 -0.04 7.11
CA LEU A 24 7.73 1.26 6.89
C LEU A 24 7.15 2.28 7.87
N LEU A 25 7.83 3.41 8.02
CA LEU A 25 7.32 4.56 8.76
C LEU A 25 6.48 5.43 7.83
N LYS A 26 5.26 5.75 8.26
CA LYS A 26 4.36 6.67 7.57
C LYS A 26 4.17 7.92 8.40
N GLN A 27 4.37 9.10 7.82
CA GLN A 27 3.95 10.35 8.44
C GLN A 27 2.42 10.47 8.35
N GLY A 28 1.80 10.84 9.47
CA GLY A 28 0.38 11.18 9.50
C GLY A 28 0.09 12.47 8.73
N ARG A 29 -1.19 12.71 8.41
CA ARG A 29 -1.63 13.99 7.80
C ARG A 29 -1.36 15.19 8.72
N SER A 30 -1.43 14.98 10.03
CA SER A 30 -0.89 15.93 11.01
C SER A 30 0.60 15.66 11.16
N PHE A 31 1.42 16.66 10.85
CA PHE A 31 2.88 16.59 10.65
C PHE A 31 3.71 16.11 11.85
N GLN A 32 3.09 15.75 12.99
CA GLN A 32 3.80 15.55 14.25
C GLN A 32 4.17 14.10 14.59
N ARG A 33 3.83 13.09 13.77
CA ARG A 33 4.16 11.70 14.13
C ARG A 33 4.38 10.76 12.95
N TRP A 34 5.53 10.09 12.97
CA TRP A 34 5.81 8.90 12.17
C TRP A 34 5.24 7.67 12.88
N ARG A 35 4.50 6.84 12.15
CA ARG A 35 3.92 5.60 12.66
C ARG A 35 4.39 4.42 11.81
N ARG A 36 4.82 3.35 12.45
CA ARG A 36 5.09 2.08 11.77
C ARG A 36 3.77 1.52 11.23
N ARG A 37 3.74 1.21 9.93
CA ARG A 37 2.61 0.63 9.22
C ARG A 37 3.10 -0.49 8.33
N TYR A 38 2.25 -1.49 8.11
CA TYR A 38 2.54 -2.56 7.17
C TYR A 38 2.07 -2.14 5.79
N PHE A 39 2.97 -2.18 4.81
CA PHE A 39 2.73 -1.77 3.44
C PHE A 39 2.74 -2.96 2.50
N ARG A 40 1.89 -2.92 1.48
CA ARG A 40 1.87 -3.88 0.37
C ARG A 40 1.77 -3.13 -0.95
N LEU A 41 2.64 -3.45 -1.90
CA LEU A 41 2.64 -2.83 -3.23
C LEU A 41 2.03 -3.80 -4.25
N LYS A 42 0.99 -3.38 -4.97
CA LYS A 42 0.38 -4.15 -6.07
C LYS A 42 0.16 -3.24 -7.28
N GLY A 43 0.79 -3.57 -8.40
CA GLY A 43 0.73 -2.73 -9.60
C GLY A 43 1.18 -1.30 -9.29
N ARG A 44 0.31 -0.32 -9.56
CA ARG A 44 0.52 1.11 -9.24
C ARG A 44 -0.21 1.57 -7.99
N LYS A 45 -0.58 0.64 -7.10
CA LYS A 45 -1.30 0.94 -5.87
C LYS A 45 -0.50 0.49 -4.65
N LEU A 46 -0.42 1.37 -3.67
CA LEU A 46 0.21 1.12 -2.39
C LEU A 46 -0.86 0.99 -1.31
N TYR A 47 -0.87 -0.14 -0.62
CA TYR A 47 -1.79 -0.44 0.45
C TYR A 47 -1.07 -0.32 1.79
N TYR A 48 -1.72 0.25 2.82
CA TYR A 48 -1.17 0.22 4.17
C TYR A 48 -2.20 0.01 5.27
N ALA A 49 -1.78 -0.70 6.32
CA ALA A 49 -2.58 -0.98 7.51
C ALA A 49 -1.77 -0.89 8.80
N GLN A 50 -2.43 -1.11 9.94
CA GLN A 50 -1.77 -1.11 11.24
C GLN A 50 -0.70 -2.20 11.33
N ASP A 51 -1.02 -3.40 10.85
CA ASP A 51 -0.15 -4.57 10.82
C ASP A 51 -0.51 -5.49 9.63
N HIS A 52 0.23 -6.57 9.47
CA HIS A 52 0.08 -7.53 8.38
C HIS A 52 -1.18 -8.43 8.46
N LEU A 53 -1.82 -8.52 9.63
CA LEU A 53 -3.04 -9.31 9.86
C LEU A 53 -4.31 -8.50 9.65
N ALA A 54 -4.18 -7.19 9.44
CA ALA A 54 -5.31 -6.32 9.20
C ALA A 54 -6.16 -6.81 8.01
N LEU A 55 -7.48 -6.80 8.19
CA LEU A 55 -8.42 -7.13 7.12
C LEU A 55 -8.62 -5.97 6.15
N ILE A 56 -8.48 -4.73 6.64
CA ILE A 56 -8.74 -3.51 5.87
C ILE A 56 -7.45 -2.73 5.71
N PHE A 57 -7.13 -2.40 4.46
CA PHE A 57 -6.00 -1.56 4.08
C PHE A 57 -6.51 -0.25 3.50
N ASN A 58 -5.79 0.83 3.80
CA ASN A 58 -5.96 2.08 3.08
C ASN A 58 -5.22 1.98 1.74
N GLU A 59 -5.78 2.56 0.69
CA GLU A 59 -5.20 2.59 -0.65
C GLU A 59 -4.60 3.96 -0.96
N ILE A 60 -3.45 3.97 -1.64
CA ILE A 60 -2.83 5.13 -2.25
C ILE A 60 -2.57 4.77 -3.72
N ASP A 61 -3.18 5.51 -4.65
CA ASP A 61 -2.85 5.42 -6.07
C ASP A 61 -1.51 6.12 -6.32
N LEU A 62 -0.59 5.46 -7.02
CA LEU A 62 0.75 6.00 -7.29
C LEU A 62 0.84 6.70 -8.65
N ILE A 63 -0.26 6.89 -9.39
CA ILE A 63 -0.23 7.42 -10.76
C ILE A 63 0.47 8.78 -10.87
N ASP A 64 0.28 9.66 -9.88
CA ASP A 64 0.87 11.01 -9.84
C ASP A 64 1.97 11.17 -8.77
N PHE A 65 2.45 10.07 -8.19
CA PHE A 65 3.48 10.12 -7.15
C PHE A 65 4.88 9.94 -7.75
N SER A 66 5.78 10.87 -7.44
CA SER A 66 7.20 10.76 -7.76
C SER A 66 8.00 10.31 -6.54
N VAL A 67 9.07 9.54 -6.74
CA VAL A 67 10.01 9.18 -5.68
C VAL A 67 11.07 10.28 -5.55
N ALA A 68 11.24 10.82 -4.35
CA ALA A 68 12.35 11.72 -4.02
C ALA A 68 13.19 11.12 -2.90
N GLU A 69 14.45 10.78 -3.19
CA GLU A 69 15.40 10.33 -2.18
C GLU A 69 15.88 11.53 -1.34
N ARG A 70 15.73 11.45 -0.01
CA ARG A 70 16.29 12.43 0.90
C ARG A 70 17.43 11.81 1.70
N HIS A 71 18.64 12.32 1.49
CA HIS A 71 19.77 12.05 2.39
C HIS A 71 19.59 12.83 3.71
N SER A 72 18.81 12.29 4.64
CA SER A 72 18.91 12.67 6.05
C SER A 72 19.69 11.60 6.80
N LYS A 73 20.70 12.01 7.58
CA LYS A 73 21.47 11.12 8.48
C LYS A 73 20.60 10.44 9.57
N SER A 74 19.29 10.69 9.57
CA SER A 74 18.30 10.08 10.45
C SER A 74 17.02 9.87 9.63
N ALA A 75 16.59 8.61 9.54
CA ALA A 75 15.36 8.10 8.93
C ALA A 75 15.22 8.21 7.39
N HIS A 76 15.29 7.05 6.72
CA HIS A 76 14.91 6.83 5.33
C HIS A 76 13.40 7.06 5.13
N ALA A 77 13.03 8.25 4.69
CA ALA A 77 11.64 8.63 4.42
C ALA A 77 11.51 9.27 3.04
N PHE A 78 10.42 8.95 2.34
CA PHE A 78 10.00 9.54 1.07
C PHE A 78 8.76 10.41 1.31
N GLN A 79 8.72 11.62 0.73
CA GLN A 79 7.58 12.54 0.79
C GLN A 79 6.87 12.58 -0.57
#